data_AF-A0A7K3VHS3-F1
#
_entry.id   AF-A0A7K3VHS3-F1
#
_cell.length_a   1.000
_cell.length_b   1.000
_cell.length_c   1.000
_cell.angle_alpha   90.00
_cell.angle_beta   90.00
_cell.angle_gamma   90.00
#
_symmetry.space_group_name_H-M   'P 1'
#
loop_
_entity.id
_entity.type
_entity.pdbx_description
1 polymer ?
#
loop_
_entity_poly.entity_id
_entity_poly.type
_entity_poly.pdbx_seq_one_letter_code
_entity_poly.pdbx_strand_id
1 'polypeptide(L)'
;MAGGKFDNTLTLAGNFWVQWPQGPLSRKIGEKIVRVEVWLMQKTTGAVQINYQTESNLTGGSWTADKIWWPRDPNSPGNWDGIGRFQPGPAMGTAVAIGRIGTNQSLFWWSEEVEII
;
A
#
# COMPACT_ATOMS: atom_id res chain seq x y z
N MET A 1 8.58 -15.37 3.92
CA MET A 1 8.95 -13.96 4.09
C MET A 1 8.66 -13.57 5.53
N ALA A 2 9.47 -12.68 6.10
CA ALA A 2 9.03 -11.90 7.25
C ALA A 2 8.29 -10.69 6.67
N GLY A 3 7.05 -10.44 7.13
CA GLY A 3 6.37 -9.19 6.84
C GLY A 3 7.18 -8.03 7.41
N GLY A 4 7.32 -6.97 6.63
CA GLY A 4 8.04 -5.79 7.05
C GLY A 4 7.19 -4.88 7.91
N LYS A 5 7.83 -3.95 8.62
CA LYS A 5 7.15 -2.72 9.05
C LYS A 5 6.98 -1.82 7.83
N PHE A 6 5.98 -0.97 7.74
CA PHE A 6 6.08 0.18 6.86
C PHE A 6 7.33 0.96 7.30
N ASP A 7 8.31 1.09 6.40
CA ASP A 7 9.65 1.62 6.75
C ASP A 7 9.61 3.13 7.04
N ASN A 8 8.52 3.81 6.68
CA ASN A 8 8.45 5.26 6.62
C ASN A 8 7.20 5.81 7.31
N THR A 9 7.37 7.01 7.89
CA THR A 9 6.25 7.93 8.10
C THR A 9 5.59 8.22 6.76
N LEU A 10 4.26 8.18 6.72
CA LEU A 10 3.49 8.33 5.49
C LEU A 10 3.21 9.81 5.24
N THR A 11 3.89 10.41 4.27
CA THR A 11 3.73 11.85 4.00
C THR A 11 2.54 12.12 3.10
N LEU A 12 1.76 13.15 3.42
CA LEU A 12 0.76 13.68 2.50
C LEU A 12 1.42 14.38 1.31
N ALA A 13 1.09 13.92 0.11
CA ALA A 13 1.20 14.76 -1.08
C ALA A 13 0.19 15.92 -0.98
N GLY A 14 0.52 17.06 -1.58
CA GLY A 14 -0.29 18.30 -1.54
C GLY A 14 -1.71 18.18 -2.13
N ASN A 15 -2.11 16.99 -2.55
CA ASN A 15 -3.44 16.62 -3.00
C ASN A 15 -4.20 15.75 -1.97
N PHE A 16 -3.75 15.70 -0.70
CA PHE A 16 -4.35 14.96 0.42
C PHE A 16 -4.31 13.42 0.27
N TRP A 17 -3.31 12.92 -0.45
CA TRP A 17 -3.04 11.49 -0.65
C TRP A 17 -1.69 11.12 -0.10
N VAL A 18 -1.49 9.88 0.34
CA VAL A 18 -0.21 9.47 0.92
C VAL A 18 0.79 9.11 -0.18
N GLN A 19 1.99 9.68 -0.09
CA GLN A 19 3.13 9.26 -0.89
C GLN A 19 3.49 7.82 -0.54
N TRP A 20 3.41 6.98 -1.58
CA TRP A 20 3.85 5.59 -1.69
C TRP A 20 4.37 4.95 -0.39
N PRO A 21 3.54 4.15 0.31
CA PRO A 21 4.04 3.36 1.43
C PRO A 21 5.16 2.44 0.94
N GLN A 22 6.21 2.30 1.72
CA GLN A 22 7.31 1.37 1.45
C GLN A 22 7.46 0.43 2.64
N GLY A 23 7.95 -0.77 2.40
CA GLY A 23 8.31 -1.70 3.45
C GLY A 23 9.31 -2.74 2.95
N PRO A 24 10.03 -3.38 3.87
CA PRO A 24 11.11 -4.28 3.52
C PRO A 24 10.52 -5.61 3.04
N LEU A 25 10.96 -6.05 1.87
CA LEU A 25 10.63 -7.37 1.33
C LEU A 25 11.81 -8.33 1.53
N SER A 26 11.74 -9.18 2.56
CA SER A 26 12.70 -10.27 2.75
C SER A 26 12.31 -11.50 1.94
N ARG A 27 13.08 -11.78 0.90
CA ARG A 27 12.91 -12.94 0.01
C ARG A 27 13.69 -14.16 0.51
N LYS A 28 13.10 -15.35 0.38
CA LYS A 28 13.87 -16.61 0.42
C LYS A 28 14.69 -16.74 -0.85
N ILE A 29 15.79 -17.50 -0.79
CA ILE A 29 16.60 -17.81 -1.98
C ILE A 29 15.72 -18.51 -3.02
N GLY A 30 15.74 -18.02 -4.27
CA GLY A 30 14.90 -18.54 -5.36
C GLY A 30 13.44 -18.05 -5.36
N GLU A 31 13.05 -17.19 -4.42
CA GLU A 31 11.70 -16.60 -4.35
C GLU A 31 11.58 -15.36 -5.24
N LYS A 32 10.53 -15.32 -6.05
CA LYS A 32 10.10 -14.17 -6.83
C LYS A 32 8.88 -13.53 -6.18
N ILE A 33 8.85 -12.21 -6.06
CA ILE A 33 7.64 -11.49 -5.66
C ILE A 33 6.83 -11.20 -6.93
N VAL A 34 5.61 -11.73 -6.97
CA VAL A 34 4.69 -11.62 -8.11
C VAL A 34 3.89 -10.33 -8.01
N ARG A 35 3.46 -9.99 -6.79
CA ARG A 35 2.59 -8.85 -6.51
C ARG A 35 2.72 -8.40 -5.08
N VAL A 36 2.64 -7.10 -4.85
CA VAL A 36 2.38 -6.50 -3.54
C VAL A 36 1.11 -5.66 -3.67
N GLU A 37 0.17 -5.83 -2.74
CA GLU A 37 -1.02 -4.98 -2.60
C GLU A 37 -1.00 -4.32 -1.24
N VAL A 38 -1.36 -3.05 -1.18
CA VAL A 38 -1.40 -2.24 0.02
C VAL A 38 -2.68 -1.43 0.08
N TRP A 39 -3.28 -1.43 1.25
CA TRP A 39 -4.44 -0.63 1.61
C TRP A 39 -4.05 0.29 2.75
N LEU A 40 -4.32 1.58 2.58
CA LEU A 40 -4.22 2.58 3.63
C LEU A 40 -5.62 3.10 3.95
N MET A 41 -5.97 3.17 5.23
CA MET A 41 -7.30 3.59 5.67
C MET A 41 -7.19 4.53 6.86
N GLN A 42 -7.89 5.66 6.84
CA GLN A 42 -7.95 6.59 7.98
C GLN A 42 -9.39 6.71 8.48
N LYS A 43 -9.62 6.24 9.71
CA LYS A 43 -10.96 6.17 10.32
C LYS A 43 -11.59 7.55 10.52
N THR A 44 -10.80 8.56 10.91
CA THR A 44 -11.29 9.90 11.25
C THR A 44 -11.86 10.64 10.05
N THR A 45 -11.32 10.38 8.87
CA THR A 45 -11.70 11.05 7.62
C THR A 45 -12.50 10.14 6.68
N GLY A 46 -12.46 8.82 6.90
CA GLY A 46 -13.00 7.81 5.98
C GLY A 46 -12.13 7.61 4.73
N ALA A 47 -10.90 8.14 4.72
CA ALA A 47 -10.01 8.04 3.56
C ALA A 47 -9.53 6.61 3.35
N VAL A 48 -9.53 6.16 2.09
CA VAL A 48 -8.99 4.87 1.69
C VAL A 48 -8.16 5.04 0.42
N GLN A 49 -6.97 4.47 0.42
CA GLN A 49 -6.08 4.43 -0.74
C GLN A 49 -5.59 3.00 -0.95
N ILE A 50 -5.74 2.50 -2.17
CA ILE A 50 -5.30 1.17 -2.56
C ILE A 50 -4.20 1.28 -3.61
N ASN A 51 -3.10 0.59 -3.34
CA ASN A 51 -1.86 0.63 -4.07
C ASN A 51 -1.44 -0.82 -4.40
N TYR A 52 -0.96 -1.08 -5.60
CA TYR A 52 -0.35 -2.39 -5.91
C TYR A 52 0.87 -2.25 -6.79
N GLN A 53 1.77 -3.23 -6.74
CA GLN A 53 2.92 -3.35 -7.63
C GLN A 53 3.06 -4.79 -8.13
N THR A 54 3.47 -4.98 -9.39
CA THR A 54 3.71 -6.30 -9.99
C THR A 54 5.20 -6.60 -10.24
N GLU A 55 5.53 -7.88 -10.48
CA GLU A 55 6.90 -8.40 -10.69
C GLU A 55 7.78 -7.51 -11.58
N SER A 56 7.25 -6.97 -12.68
CA SER A 56 8.00 -6.16 -13.65
C SER A 56 8.68 -4.92 -13.06
N ASN A 57 8.15 -4.38 -11.96
CA ASN A 57 8.62 -3.12 -11.38
C ASN A 57 9.26 -3.29 -9.99
N LEU A 58 9.22 -4.50 -9.42
CA LEU A 58 9.78 -4.81 -8.11
C LEU A 58 11.31 -4.96 -8.18
N THR A 59 12.02 -3.83 -8.21
CA THR A 59 13.49 -3.78 -8.15
C THR A 59 13.94 -3.47 -6.71
N GLY A 60 14.62 -4.45 -6.08
CA GLY A 60 15.39 -4.26 -4.85
C GLY A 60 14.62 -3.85 -3.59
N GLY A 61 14.39 -4.80 -2.68
CA GLY A 61 14.16 -4.59 -1.22
C GLY A 61 12.92 -3.79 -0.79
N SER A 62 12.33 -3.03 -1.70
CA SER A 62 11.25 -2.07 -1.50
C SER A 62 10.21 -2.25 -2.62
N TRP A 63 9.02 -1.73 -2.38
CA TRP A 63 7.95 -1.70 -3.37
C TRP A 63 7.43 -0.27 -3.50
N THR A 64 7.06 0.13 -4.72
CA THR A 64 6.44 1.41 -5.07
C THR A 64 5.24 1.08 -5.94
N ALA A 65 4.03 1.52 -5.57
CA ALA A 65 2.86 1.11 -6.34
C ALA A 65 2.83 1.69 -7.77
N ASP A 66 2.16 0.97 -8.66
CA ASP A 66 2.04 1.27 -10.08
C ASP A 66 0.78 2.08 -10.39
N LYS A 67 -0.24 1.96 -9.53
CA LYS A 67 -1.53 2.67 -9.64
C LYS A 67 -2.09 2.95 -8.25
N ILE A 68 -2.77 4.07 -8.15
CA ILE A 68 -3.52 4.46 -6.96
C ILE A 68 -5.02 4.39 -7.27
N TRP A 69 -5.80 3.72 -6.42
CA TRP A 69 -7.26 3.66 -6.50
C TRP A 69 -7.92 4.30 -5.28
N TRP A 70 -9.00 5.02 -5.52
CA TRP A 70 -9.79 5.76 -4.53
C TRP A 70 -11.29 5.48 -4.72
N PRO A 71 -12.07 5.38 -3.63
CA PRO A 71 -13.52 5.27 -3.72
C PRO A 71 -14.10 6.57 -4.31
N ARG A 72 -14.84 6.45 -5.42
CA ARG A 72 -15.55 7.58 -6.03
C ARG A 72 -16.73 7.98 -5.14
N ASP A 73 -16.97 9.29 -5.00
CA ASP A 73 -18.26 9.75 -4.48
C ASP A 73 -19.35 9.33 -5.46
N PRO A 74 -20.33 8.50 -5.02
CA PRO A 74 -21.43 8.07 -5.88
C PRO A 74 -22.28 9.25 -6.38
N ASN A 75 -22.24 10.41 -5.70
CA ASN A 75 -22.95 11.62 -6.09
C ASN A 75 -22.13 12.56 -7.00
N SER A 76 -20.83 12.32 -7.16
CA SER A 76 -19.95 13.13 -8.01
C SER A 76 -18.98 12.27 -8.84
N PRO A 77 -19.48 11.50 -9.83
CA PRO A 77 -18.71 10.49 -10.55
C PRO A 77 -17.59 11.04 -11.45
N GLY A 78 -17.43 12.36 -11.55
CA GLY A 78 -16.38 13.06 -12.30
C GLY A 78 -15.30 13.72 -11.45
N ASN A 79 -15.54 13.90 -10.15
CA ASN A 79 -14.54 14.42 -9.23
C ASN A 79 -13.94 13.25 -8.45
N TRP A 80 -12.63 13.07 -8.60
CA TRP A 80 -11.84 12.13 -7.80
C TRP A 80 -11.76 12.54 -6.32
N ASP A 81 -12.33 13.69 -5.98
CA ASP A 81 -12.53 14.21 -4.64
C ASP A 81 -13.97 13.94 -4.23
N GLY A 82 -14.21 13.02 -3.28
CA GLY A 82 -15.53 13.04 -2.67
C GLY A 82 -15.83 12.09 -1.52
N ILE A 83 -14.95 11.13 -1.16
CA ILE A 83 -15.08 10.44 0.13
C ILE A 83 -13.69 10.23 0.74
N GLY A 84 -13.45 10.92 1.86
CA GLY A 84 -12.29 10.76 2.73
C GLY A 84 -10.96 11.19 2.14
N ARG A 85 -10.52 12.40 2.51
CA ARG A 85 -9.15 12.87 2.27
C ARG A 85 -8.29 12.53 3.47
N PHE A 86 -7.06 12.07 3.25
CA PHE A 86 -6.16 11.86 4.37
C PHE A 86 -5.82 13.21 5.02
N GLN A 87 -5.69 13.18 6.33
CA GLN A 87 -5.21 14.27 7.17
C GLN A 87 -4.04 13.78 8.02
N PRO A 88 -3.18 14.68 8.52
CA PRO A 88 -2.17 14.29 9.50
C PRO A 88 -2.82 13.59 10.70
N GLY A 89 -2.21 12.51 11.15
CA GLY A 89 -2.71 11.67 12.25
C GLY A 89 -2.69 10.17 11.93
N PRO A 90 -3.26 9.36 12.83
CA PRO A 90 -3.17 7.92 12.74
C PRO A 90 -4.02 7.35 11.61
N ALA A 91 -3.51 6.31 10.96
CA ALA A 91 -4.15 5.50 9.95
C ALA A 91 -3.77 4.02 10.11
N MET A 92 -4.46 3.15 9.39
CA MET A 92 -4.19 1.72 9.33
C MET A 92 -3.59 1.39 7.96
N GLY A 93 -2.38 0.85 7.96
CA GLY A 93 -1.75 0.26 6.79
C GLY A 93 -1.96 -1.26 6.80
N THR A 94 -2.34 -1.84 5.68
CA THR A 94 -2.37 -3.30 5.47
C THR A 94 -1.71 -3.62 4.16
N ALA A 95 -0.90 -4.68 4.13
CA ALA A 95 -0.21 -5.11 2.94
C ALA A 95 -0.24 -6.62 2.78
N VAL A 96 -0.27 -7.08 1.52
CA VAL A 96 -0.16 -8.47 1.12
C VAL A 96 0.93 -8.58 0.07
N ALA A 97 1.94 -9.40 0.34
CA ALA A 97 2.97 -9.80 -0.61
C ALA A 97 2.71 -11.23 -1.09
N ILE A 98 2.73 -11.40 -2.41
CA ILE A 98 2.55 -12.67 -3.09
C ILE A 98 3.90 -13.11 -3.66
N GLY A 99 4.44 -14.21 -3.12
CA GLY A 99 5.69 -14.81 -3.56
C GLY A 99 5.47 -16.09 -4.34
N ARG A 100 6.48 -16.48 -5.12
CA ARG A 100 6.51 -17.75 -5.86
C ARG A 100 7.91 -18.36 -5.86
N ILE A 101 8.00 -19.66 -5.58
CA ILE A 101 9.20 -20.49 -5.77
C ILE A 101 8.82 -21.65 -6.70
N GLY A 102 9.35 -21.67 -7.91
CA GLY A 102 8.90 -22.61 -8.94
C GLY A 102 7.42 -22.41 -9.26
N THR A 103 6.60 -23.44 -9.03
CA THR A 103 5.13 -23.38 -9.17
C THR A 103 4.41 -23.08 -7.85
N ASN A 104 5.10 -23.13 -6.71
CA ASN A 104 4.48 -22.93 -5.40
C ASN A 104 4.33 -21.44 -5.09
N GLN A 105 3.11 -21.01 -4.81
CA GLN A 105 2.79 -19.65 -4.40
C GLN A 105 2.71 -19.55 -2.87
N SER A 106 3.13 -18.43 -2.31
CA SER A 106 3.03 -18.14 -0.88
C SER A 106 2.52 -16.73 -0.68
N LEU A 107 1.72 -16.55 0.37
CA LEU A 107 1.11 -15.28 0.73
C LEU A 107 1.67 -14.85 2.08
N PHE A 108 1.98 -13.57 2.19
CA PHE A 108 2.39 -12.94 3.44
C PHE A 108 1.62 -11.65 3.57
N TRP A 109 1.05 -11.43 4.74
CA TRP A 109 0.20 -10.28 5.02
C TRP A 109 0.58 -9.68 6.36
N TRP A 110 0.46 -8.37 6.48
CA TRP A 110 0.67 -7.65 7.73
C TRP A 110 -0.21 -6.41 7.77
N SER A 111 -0.50 -5.97 8.99
CA SER A 111 -1.27 -4.75 9.26
C SER A 111 -0.65 -4.06 10.47
N GLU A 112 -0.62 -2.73 10.44
CA GLU A 112 -0.13 -1.93 11.55
C GLU A 112 -0.72 -0.52 11.53
N GLU A 113 -0.70 0.13 12.68
CA GLU A 113 -0.97 1.57 12.78
C GLU A 113 0.21 2.34 12.19
N VAL A 114 -0.09 3.33 11.38
CA VAL A 114 0.87 4.21 10.70
C VAL A 114 0.48 5.65 10.98
N GLU A 115 1.48 6.50 11.15
CA GLU A 115 1.25 7.94 11.31
C GLU A 115 1.38 8.64 9.96
N ILE A 116 0.36 9.41 9.60
CA ILE A 116 0.38 10.29 8.43
C ILE A 116 0.87 11.67 8.89
N ILE A 117 1.89 12.21 8.22
CA ILE A 117 2.44 13.54 8.49
C ILE A 117 2.33 14.48 7.30
#